data_AF-A0A6S6THE2-F1
#
_entry.id   AF-A0A6S6THE2-F1
#
_cell.length_a   1.000
_cell.length_b   1.000
_cell.length_c   1.000
_cell.angle_alpha   90.00
_cell.angle_beta   90.00
_cell.angle_gamma   90.00
#
_symmetry.space_group_name_H-M   'P 1'
#
loop_
_entity.id
_entity.type
_entity.pdbx_description
1 polymer ?
#
loop_
_entity_poly.entity_id
_entity_poly.type
_entity_poly.pdbx_seq_one_letter_code
_entity_poly.pdbx_strand_id
1 'polypeptide(L)'
;MKFKLILIVVLFGTSLNLSAKDGVAFMHPFGELRVYFKDWLVVCADKGEGECRMVNYVNNNTNIKTGFFADSRLTIIPARASKLALIDFFHRDAPSLIDSIRITVDRKKFSFAAVDYETPEHNKMMETYILHNQTQLNTIFEASKSARWLTFTYAYDENKHKKVRFSLRGFTKAWAFIEKQTKL
;
A
#
# COMPACT_ATOMS: atom_id res chain seq x y z
N MET A 1 -47.96 20.53 -45.98
CA MET A 1 -47.45 19.99 -44.69
C MET A 1 -45.94 20.17 -44.64
N LYS A 2 -45.41 20.94 -43.68
CA LYS A 2 -43.96 21.14 -43.50
C LYS A 2 -43.46 20.19 -42.39
N PHE A 3 -42.70 19.16 -42.75
CA PHE A 3 -42.03 18.29 -41.80
C PHE A 3 -40.75 18.96 -41.28
N LYS A 4 -40.69 19.27 -39.99
CA LYS A 4 -39.46 19.70 -39.31
C LYS A 4 -38.65 18.45 -38.95
N LEU A 5 -37.47 18.31 -39.56
CA LEU A 5 -36.49 17.30 -39.19
C LEU A 5 -35.84 17.71 -37.86
N ILE A 6 -36.07 16.94 -36.79
CA ILE A 6 -35.40 17.13 -35.50
C ILE A 6 -34.08 16.34 -35.56
N LEU A 7 -32.97 17.08 -35.62
CA LEU A 7 -31.63 16.49 -35.54
C LEU A 7 -31.34 16.13 -34.08
N ILE A 8 -31.47 14.84 -33.75
CA ILE A 8 -31.04 14.30 -32.45
C ILE A 8 -29.51 14.13 -32.53
N VAL A 9 -28.77 15.06 -31.93
CA VAL A 9 -27.33 14.90 -31.71
C VAL A 9 -27.14 13.90 -30.58
N VAL A 10 -26.89 12.65 -30.95
CA VAL A 10 -26.45 11.61 -30.01
C VAL A 10 -25.01 11.93 -29.63
N LEU A 11 -24.85 12.62 -28.50
CA LEU A 11 -23.55 12.76 -27.83
C LEU A 11 -23.13 11.37 -27.35
N PHE A 12 -22.33 10.67 -28.15
CA PHE A 12 -21.57 9.52 -27.70
C PHE A 12 -20.66 10.00 -26.57
N GLY A 13 -21.07 9.72 -25.33
CA GLY A 13 -20.26 9.89 -24.15
C GLY A 13 -19.06 8.97 -24.27
N THR A 14 -17.97 9.48 -24.84
CA THR A 14 -16.67 8.84 -24.77
C THR A 14 -16.29 8.79 -23.30
N SER A 15 -16.38 7.60 -22.70
CA SER A 15 -15.84 7.32 -21.38
C SER A 15 -14.38 7.78 -21.39
N LEU A 16 -14.10 8.93 -20.76
CA LEU A 16 -12.74 9.36 -20.53
C LEU A 16 -12.11 8.31 -19.61
N ASN A 17 -11.44 7.34 -20.20
CA ASN A 17 -10.49 6.47 -19.51
C ASN A 17 -9.32 7.36 -19.10
N LEU A 18 -9.53 8.16 -18.04
CA LEU A 18 -8.52 8.95 -17.40
C LEU A 18 -7.60 7.96 -16.68
N SER A 19 -6.65 7.38 -17.42
CA SER A 19 -5.60 6.56 -16.83
C SER A 19 -4.93 7.40 -15.76
N ALA A 20 -4.94 6.90 -14.52
CA ALA A 20 -4.35 7.63 -13.40
C ALA A 20 -2.89 7.96 -13.73
N LYS A 21 -2.54 9.24 -13.65
CA LYS A 21 -1.20 9.74 -14.00
C LYS A 21 -0.35 9.86 -12.74
N ASP A 22 0.91 9.44 -12.86
CA ASP A 22 1.92 9.60 -11.82
C ASP A 22 1.99 11.06 -11.33
N GLY A 23 1.88 11.26 -10.02
CA GLY A 23 1.90 12.55 -9.33
C GLY A 23 0.64 13.40 -9.47
N VAL A 24 -0.41 12.92 -10.16
CA VAL A 24 -1.67 13.66 -10.31
C VAL A 24 -2.73 13.03 -9.42
N ALA A 25 -3.24 13.81 -8.47
CA ALA A 25 -4.30 13.38 -7.58
C ALA A 25 -5.65 13.32 -8.31
N PHE A 26 -6.48 12.36 -7.93
CA PHE A 26 -7.82 12.17 -8.49
C PHE A 26 -8.78 11.65 -7.41
N MET A 27 -10.08 11.89 -7.62
CA MET A 27 -11.13 11.44 -6.72
C MET A 27 -11.66 10.07 -7.15
N HIS A 28 -11.61 9.10 -6.24
CA HIS A 28 -12.21 7.79 -6.43
C HIS A 28 -13.72 7.84 -6.19
N PRO A 29 -14.57 7.05 -6.88
CA PRO A 29 -16.02 7.02 -6.66
C PRO A 29 -16.46 6.72 -5.22
N PHE A 30 -15.60 6.09 -4.42
CA PHE A 30 -15.84 5.82 -3.00
C PHE A 30 -15.46 6.98 -2.07
N GLY A 31 -15.22 8.19 -2.60
CA GLY A 31 -14.93 9.37 -1.80
C GLY A 31 -13.49 9.48 -1.31
N GLU A 32 -12.57 8.65 -1.80
CA GLU A 32 -11.15 8.72 -1.46
C GLU A 32 -10.39 9.63 -2.43
N LEU A 33 -9.50 10.47 -1.90
CA LEU A 33 -8.48 11.15 -2.69
C LEU A 33 -7.30 10.18 -2.91
N ARG A 34 -6.95 9.94 -4.18
CA ARG A 34 -5.89 9.00 -4.55
C ARG A 34 -4.84 9.65 -5.42
N VAL A 35 -3.58 9.24 -5.26
CA VAL A 35 -2.48 9.67 -6.13
C VAL A 35 -1.43 8.56 -6.23
N TYR A 36 -0.97 8.29 -7.44
CA TYR A 36 0.14 7.35 -7.68
C TYR A 36 1.47 8.10 -7.68
N PHE A 37 2.49 7.51 -7.05
CA PHE A 37 3.88 7.91 -7.14
C PHE A 37 4.72 6.67 -7.50
N LYS A 38 4.96 6.48 -8.79
CA LYS A 38 5.58 5.28 -9.37
C LYS A 38 4.87 4.00 -8.89
N ASP A 39 5.50 3.28 -7.97
CA ASP A 39 5.07 1.96 -7.51
C ASP A 39 4.20 2.06 -6.23
N TRP A 40 3.96 3.28 -5.73
CA TRP A 40 3.17 3.56 -4.53
C TRP A 40 1.86 4.26 -4.87
N LEU A 41 0.78 3.86 -4.20
CA LEU A 41 -0.51 4.52 -4.21
C LEU A 41 -0.74 5.16 -2.85
N VAL A 42 -0.92 6.47 -2.80
CA VAL A 42 -1.44 7.16 -1.62
C VAL A 42 -2.96 7.20 -1.71
N VAL A 43 -3.61 6.89 -0.58
CA VAL A 43 -5.07 6.95 -0.42
C VAL A 43 -5.36 7.76 0.84
N CYS A 44 -6.17 8.81 0.71
CA CYS A 44 -6.68 9.59 1.81
C CYS A 44 -8.20 9.54 1.85
N ALA A 45 -8.76 9.22 3.00
CA ALA A 45 -10.21 9.15 3.22
C ALA A 45 -10.86 10.55 3.15
N ASP A 46 -12.19 10.58 3.11
CA ASP A 46 -13.00 11.79 3.21
C ASP A 46 -12.55 12.92 2.27
N LYS A 47 -12.36 12.58 0.99
CA LYS A 47 -11.90 13.51 -0.05
C LYS A 47 -10.55 14.18 0.25
N GLY A 48 -9.73 13.54 1.07
CA GLY A 48 -8.43 14.04 1.50
C GLY A 48 -8.42 14.63 2.91
N GLU A 49 -9.57 14.78 3.56
CA GLU A 49 -9.65 15.36 4.91
C GLU A 49 -9.44 14.32 6.02
N GLY A 50 -9.58 13.03 5.68
CA GLY A 50 -9.46 11.92 6.61
C GLY A 50 -8.06 11.32 6.69
N GLU A 51 -7.98 10.08 7.19
CA GLU A 51 -6.72 9.37 7.32
C GLU A 51 -6.10 9.04 5.97
N CYS A 52 -4.79 9.21 5.89
CA CYS A 52 -3.99 8.86 4.73
C CYS A 52 -3.19 7.58 4.98
N ARG A 53 -2.95 6.81 3.92
CA ARG A 53 -2.05 5.66 3.89
C ARG A 53 -1.36 5.58 2.55
N MET A 54 -0.15 5.03 2.52
CA MET A 54 0.52 4.66 1.26
C MET A 54 0.59 3.14 1.13
N VAL A 55 0.36 2.65 -0.08
CA VAL A 55 0.19 1.24 -0.37
C VAL A 55 1.07 0.84 -1.56
N ASN A 56 1.78 -0.28 -1.42
CA ASN A 56 2.54 -0.91 -2.50
C ASN A 56 1.99 -2.32 -2.72
N TYR A 57 1.75 -2.69 -3.98
CA TYR A 57 1.19 -3.99 -4.35
C TYR A 57 2.21 -4.78 -5.18
N VAL A 58 2.31 -6.08 -4.91
CA VAL A 58 3.18 -7.00 -5.66
C VAL A 58 2.37 -8.21 -6.09
N ASN A 59 2.45 -8.54 -7.38
CA ASN A 59 1.95 -9.79 -7.95
C ASN A 59 3.15 -10.65 -8.29
N ASN A 60 3.29 -11.78 -7.59
CA ASN A 60 4.38 -12.73 -7.81
C ASN A 60 4.02 -13.77 -8.87
N ASN A 61 2.73 -13.95 -9.15
CA ASN A 61 2.28 -14.89 -10.18
C ASN A 61 1.68 -14.16 -11.38
N THR A 62 2.38 -14.20 -12.53
CA THR A 62 1.91 -13.63 -13.79
C THR A 62 0.75 -14.42 -14.41
N ASN A 63 0.49 -15.64 -13.92
CA ASN A 63 -0.47 -16.58 -14.52
C ASN A 63 -1.80 -16.67 -13.75
N ILE A 64 -1.87 -16.13 -12.54
CA ILE A 64 -3.15 -15.99 -11.85
C ILE A 64 -3.73 -14.67 -12.33
N LYS A 65 -4.91 -14.70 -12.94
CA LYS A 65 -5.81 -13.53 -12.96
C LYS A 65 -6.19 -13.30 -11.51
N THR A 66 -5.26 -12.77 -10.71
CA THR A 66 -5.54 -12.35 -9.35
C THR A 66 -6.69 -11.37 -9.50
N GLY A 67 -7.81 -11.62 -8.83
CA GLY A 67 -8.98 -10.76 -8.92
C GLY A 67 -8.67 -9.35 -8.41
N PHE A 68 -9.58 -8.74 -7.66
CA PHE A 68 -9.38 -7.40 -7.13
C PHE A 68 -8.12 -7.23 -6.21
N PHE A 69 -7.53 -8.32 -5.72
CA PHE A 69 -6.44 -8.30 -4.74
C PHE A 69 -5.12 -8.87 -5.28
N ALA A 70 -4.03 -8.12 -5.10
CA ALA A 70 -2.66 -8.55 -5.40
C ALA A 70 -2.21 -9.74 -4.53
N ASP A 71 -1.11 -10.40 -4.89
CA ASP A 71 -0.53 -11.49 -4.07
C ASP A 71 0.05 -10.97 -2.75
N SER A 72 0.53 -9.73 -2.73
CA SER A 72 1.05 -9.11 -1.53
C SER A 72 0.80 -7.60 -1.54
N ARG A 73 0.62 -7.06 -0.34
CA ARG A 73 0.40 -5.63 -0.13
C ARG A 73 1.18 -5.17 1.09
N LEU A 74 1.89 -4.06 0.94
CA LEU A 74 2.49 -3.32 2.04
C LEU A 74 1.72 -2.01 2.21
N THR A 75 1.15 -1.80 3.38
CA THR A 75 0.50 -0.54 3.76
C THR A 75 1.33 0.14 4.82
N ILE A 76 1.51 1.46 4.70
CA ILE A 76 2.17 2.29 5.68
C ILE A 76 1.19 3.39 6.07
N ILE A 77 0.83 3.44 7.35
CA ILE A 77 -0.16 4.37 7.92
C ILE A 77 0.55 5.31 8.90
N PRO A 78 0.46 6.63 8.74
CA PRO A 78 0.97 7.58 9.72
C PRO A 78 0.16 7.51 11.02
N ALA A 79 0.85 7.44 12.13
CA ALA A 79 0.31 7.55 13.47
C ALA A 79 0.17 9.04 13.82
N ARG A 80 -1.08 9.48 14.03
CA ARG A 80 -1.43 10.89 14.28
C ARG A 80 -0.67 11.52 15.46
N ALA A 81 -0.34 10.74 16.48
CA ALA A 81 0.23 11.26 17.74
C ALA A 81 1.77 11.34 17.75
N SER A 82 2.47 10.70 16.80
CA SER A 82 3.89 10.38 17.02
C SER A 82 4.78 10.48 15.79
N LYS A 83 4.24 10.87 14.62
CA LYS A 83 4.93 10.80 13.31
C LYS A 83 5.36 9.38 12.92
N LEU A 84 4.91 8.36 13.66
CA LEU A 84 5.34 6.99 13.47
C LEU A 84 4.52 6.31 12.38
N ALA A 85 5.03 5.25 11.78
CA ALA A 85 4.28 4.50 10.79
C ALA A 85 3.87 3.13 11.34
N LEU A 86 2.59 2.78 11.24
CA LEU A 86 2.14 1.39 11.35
C LEU A 86 2.34 0.72 9.98
N ILE A 87 2.89 -0.49 9.99
CA ILE A 87 3.12 -1.27 8.77
C ILE A 87 2.19 -2.48 8.78
N ASP A 88 1.30 -2.53 7.79
CA ASP A 88 0.53 -3.74 7.48
C ASP A 88 1.20 -4.48 6.33
N PHE A 89 1.47 -5.76 6.54
CA PHE A 89 1.93 -6.65 5.50
C PHE A 89 0.90 -7.76 5.27
N PHE A 90 0.23 -7.68 4.13
CA PHE A 90 -0.66 -8.72 3.63
C PHE A 90 0.09 -9.60 2.62
N HIS A 91 -0.08 -10.91 2.74
CA HIS A 91 0.39 -11.88 1.77
C HIS A 91 -0.62 -13.01 1.63
N ARG A 92 -1.09 -13.24 0.41
CA ARG A 92 -2.06 -14.30 0.11
C ARG A 92 -1.54 -15.66 0.60
N ASP A 93 -2.42 -16.45 1.19
CA ASP A 93 -2.14 -17.78 1.73
C ASP A 93 -1.05 -17.77 2.83
N ALA A 94 -0.80 -16.61 3.45
CA ALA A 94 0.11 -16.53 4.58
C ALA A 94 -0.50 -17.23 5.81
N PRO A 95 0.29 -18.03 6.54
CA PRO A 95 -0.21 -18.76 7.69
C PRO A 95 -0.60 -17.81 8.83
N SER A 96 -1.59 -18.19 9.64
CA SER A 96 -2.03 -17.37 10.78
C SER A 96 -0.96 -17.20 11.85
N LEU A 97 0.00 -18.12 11.93
CA LEU A 97 1.12 -18.10 12.86
C LEU A 97 2.44 -18.21 12.10
N ILE A 98 3.42 -17.42 12.53
CA ILE A 98 4.78 -17.39 11.99
C ILE A 98 5.76 -17.24 13.14
N ASP A 99 6.98 -17.73 12.96
CA ASP A 99 8.00 -17.73 14.03
C ASP A 99 8.68 -16.38 14.16
N SER A 100 8.95 -15.75 13.01
CA SER A 100 9.68 -14.48 12.97
C SER A 100 9.42 -13.72 11.69
N ILE A 101 9.57 -12.39 11.80
CA ILE A 101 9.59 -11.48 10.67
C ILE A 101 10.98 -10.84 10.60
N ARG A 102 11.51 -10.75 9.39
CA ARG A 102 12.71 -9.98 9.07
C ARG A 102 12.43 -9.02 7.93
N ILE A 103 12.63 -7.73 8.18
CA ILE A 103 12.65 -6.71 7.13
C ILE A 103 14.09 -6.45 6.73
N THR A 104 14.33 -6.38 5.42
CA THR A 104 15.61 -5.96 4.87
C THR A 104 15.40 -4.75 3.97
N VAL A 105 16.03 -3.62 4.30
CA VAL A 105 16.05 -2.41 3.47
C VAL A 105 17.41 -2.35 2.79
N ASP A 106 17.44 -2.71 1.51
CA ASP A 106 18.64 -3.06 0.74
C ASP A 106 19.59 -4.03 1.47
N ARG A 107 20.55 -3.52 2.27
CA ARG A 107 21.52 -4.34 3.03
C ARG A 107 21.29 -4.32 4.55
N LYS A 108 20.47 -3.38 5.06
CA LYS A 108 20.17 -3.26 6.49
C LYS A 108 19.08 -4.25 6.88
N LYS A 109 19.29 -5.02 7.94
CA LYS A 109 18.37 -6.07 8.40
C LYS A 109 17.77 -5.68 9.75
N PHE A 110 16.48 -5.93 9.89
CA PHE A 110 15.67 -5.66 11.08
C PHE A 110 14.89 -6.93 11.39
N SER A 111 14.96 -7.38 12.64
CA SER A 111 14.32 -8.63 13.08
C SER A 111 13.25 -8.29 14.11
N PHE A 112 12.07 -8.86 13.92
CA PHE A 112 10.90 -8.69 14.75
C PHE A 112 10.59 -10.03 15.41
N ALA A 113 10.54 -10.04 16.73
CA ALA A 113 10.05 -11.17 17.51
C ALA A 113 8.52 -11.18 17.50
N ALA A 114 7.90 -12.28 17.92
CA ALA A 114 6.44 -12.42 17.98
C ALA A 114 5.73 -11.30 18.77
N VAL A 115 6.41 -10.71 19.76
CA VAL A 115 5.87 -9.58 20.55
C VAL A 115 5.82 -8.26 19.79
N ASP A 116 6.53 -8.15 18.67
CA ASP A 116 6.67 -6.92 17.90
C ASP A 116 5.63 -6.79 16.77
N TYR A 117 4.75 -7.80 16.62
CA TYR A 117 3.70 -7.82 15.60
C TYR A 117 2.42 -8.54 16.03
N GLU A 118 1.32 -8.15 15.42
CA GLU A 118 0.04 -8.85 15.50
C GLU A 118 -0.13 -9.80 14.31
N THR A 119 -0.69 -10.97 14.57
CA THR A 119 -0.97 -11.98 13.53
C THR A 119 -2.39 -11.87 12.99
N PRO A 120 -2.68 -12.47 11.82
CA PRO A 120 -4.03 -12.54 11.25
C PRO A 120 -5.11 -13.02 12.24
N GLU A 121 -4.73 -13.97 13.10
CA GLU A 121 -5.63 -14.54 14.12
C GLU A 121 -6.00 -13.51 15.19
N HIS A 122 -5.02 -12.73 15.65
CA HIS A 122 -5.20 -11.75 16.71
C HIS A 122 -5.93 -10.48 16.23
N ASN A 123 -5.63 -10.01 15.03
CA ASN A 123 -6.21 -8.78 14.48
C ASN A 123 -7.51 -9.01 13.68
N LYS A 124 -7.94 -10.27 13.53
CA LYS A 124 -9.12 -10.69 12.74
C LYS A 124 -9.08 -10.20 11.27
N MET A 125 -7.90 -9.84 10.77
CA MET A 125 -7.68 -9.50 9.38
C MET A 125 -7.16 -10.73 8.67
N MET A 126 -7.73 -11.03 7.50
CA MET A 126 -7.21 -12.12 6.68
C MET A 126 -5.77 -11.82 6.26
N GLU A 127 -4.87 -12.76 6.61
CA GLU A 127 -3.53 -12.87 6.04
C GLU A 127 -2.65 -11.61 6.17
N THR A 128 -2.93 -10.77 7.18
CA THR A 128 -2.24 -9.52 7.44
C THR A 128 -1.49 -9.56 8.77
N TYR A 129 -0.20 -9.21 8.74
CA TYR A 129 0.62 -8.97 9.93
C TYR A 129 0.79 -7.47 10.14
N ILE A 130 0.64 -7.02 11.39
CA ILE A 130 0.76 -5.61 11.76
C ILE A 130 2.00 -5.45 12.61
N LEU A 131 2.96 -4.63 12.18
CA LEU A 131 4.16 -4.34 12.97
C LEU A 131 3.96 -3.09 13.83
N HIS A 132 4.35 -3.15 15.11
CA HIS A 132 4.16 -2.03 16.05
C HIS A 132 5.41 -1.62 16.84
N ASN A 133 6.57 -2.28 16.67
CA ASN A 133 7.82 -1.83 17.32
C ASN A 133 8.33 -0.51 16.73
N GLN A 134 8.00 0.58 17.39
CA GLN A 134 8.16 1.94 16.87
C GLN A 134 9.61 2.34 16.58
N THR A 135 10.55 1.98 17.45
CA THR A 135 11.96 2.29 17.26
C THR A 135 12.51 1.62 15.99
N GLN A 136 12.13 0.35 15.76
CA GLN A 136 12.52 -0.35 14.54
C GLN A 136 11.84 0.24 13.30
N LEU A 137 10.54 0.55 13.39
CA LEU A 137 9.76 1.09 12.27
C LEU A 137 10.30 2.44 11.81
N ASN A 138 10.69 3.33 12.73
CA ASN A 138 11.36 4.59 12.39
C ASN A 138 12.68 4.36 11.66
N THR A 139 13.48 3.41 12.14
CA THR A 139 14.79 3.12 11.52
C THR A 139 14.61 2.54 10.12
N ILE A 140 13.60 1.69 9.92
CA ILE A 140 13.22 1.15 8.61
C ILE A 140 12.73 2.27 7.69
N PHE A 141 11.89 3.16 8.21
CA PHE A 141 11.33 4.28 7.46
C PHE A 141 12.44 5.22 6.96
N GLU A 142 13.34 5.65 7.85
CA GLU A 142 14.49 6.48 7.46
C GLU A 142 15.42 5.76 6.48
N ALA A 143 15.69 4.47 6.68
CA ALA A 143 16.46 3.68 5.73
C ALA A 143 15.78 3.59 4.35
N SER A 144 14.45 3.61 4.30
CA SER A 144 13.67 3.46 3.07
C SER A 144 13.70 4.70 2.18
N LYS A 145 13.97 5.89 2.73
CA LYS A 145 14.01 7.16 1.97
C LYS A 145 15.07 7.20 0.87
N SER A 146 16.16 6.44 1.01
CA SER A 146 17.28 6.38 0.06
C SER A 146 17.54 4.99 -0.52
N ALA A 147 16.82 3.98 -0.07
CA ALA A 147 16.97 2.60 -0.52
C ALA A 147 16.19 2.33 -1.82
N ARG A 148 16.54 1.23 -2.47
CA ARG A 148 15.85 0.77 -3.68
C ARG A 148 14.75 -0.24 -3.38
N TRP A 149 14.97 -1.09 -2.38
CA TRP A 149 14.10 -2.22 -2.09
C TRP A 149 13.88 -2.43 -0.60
N LEU A 150 12.65 -2.76 -0.24
CA LEU A 150 12.28 -3.32 1.05
C LEU A 150 11.86 -4.77 0.82
N THR A 151 12.50 -5.71 1.53
CA THR A 151 12.19 -7.13 1.46
C THR A 151 11.61 -7.59 2.80
N PHE A 152 10.39 -8.09 2.77
CA PHE A 152 9.74 -8.74 3.89
C PHE A 152 10.05 -10.24 3.81
N THR A 153 10.62 -10.80 4.87
CA THR A 153 10.88 -12.24 5.00
C THR A 153 10.18 -12.73 6.25
N TYR A 154 9.41 -13.81 6.15
CA TYR A 154 8.84 -14.46 7.32
C TYR A 154 9.10 -15.97 7.29
N ALA A 155 9.29 -16.55 8.47
CA ALA A 155 9.46 -17.99 8.67
C ALA A 155 8.17 -18.56 9.27
N TYR A 156 7.71 -19.70 8.78
CA TYR A 156 6.45 -20.33 9.18
C TYR A 156 6.59 -21.83 9.52
N ASP A 157 7.83 -22.29 9.52
CA ASP A 157 8.29 -23.64 9.82
C ASP A 157 9.82 -23.52 9.91
N GLU A 158 10.49 -24.38 10.68
CA GLU A 158 11.93 -24.30 11.00
C GLU A 158 12.82 -24.14 9.76
N ASN A 159 12.39 -24.69 8.62
CA ASN A 159 13.13 -24.66 7.36
C ASN A 159 12.42 -23.92 6.22
N LYS A 160 11.24 -23.32 6.46
CA LYS A 160 10.47 -22.67 5.40
C LYS A 160 10.35 -21.17 5.63
N HIS A 161 10.78 -20.42 4.62
CA HIS A 161 10.66 -18.98 4.60
C HIS A 161 10.02 -18.50 3.30
N LYS A 162 9.27 -17.40 3.38
CA LYS A 162 8.78 -16.66 2.22
C LYS A 162 9.43 -15.29 2.19
N LYS A 163 9.60 -14.77 0.97
CA LYS A 163 10.20 -13.45 0.72
C LYS A 163 9.31 -12.68 -0.24
N VAL A 164 8.99 -11.46 0.10
CA VAL A 164 8.28 -10.51 -0.75
C VAL A 164 9.10 -9.24 -0.84
N ARG A 165 9.26 -8.71 -2.05
CA ARG A 165 10.11 -7.55 -2.30
C ARG A 165 9.28 -6.41 -2.89
N PHE A 166 9.28 -5.28 -2.19
CA PHE A 166 8.58 -4.05 -2.56
C PHE A 166 9.57 -3.02 -3.09
N SER A 167 9.21 -2.37 -4.20
CA SER A 167 9.98 -1.27 -4.77
C SER A 167 9.82 -0.02 -3.90
N LEU A 168 10.93 0.67 -3.62
CA LEU A 168 10.91 1.96 -2.92
C LEU A 168 10.91 3.15 -3.90
N ARG A 169 10.76 2.92 -5.21
CA ARG A 169 10.61 4.00 -6.20
C ARG A 169 9.33 4.77 -5.93
N GLY A 170 9.45 6.07 -5.66
CA GLY A 170 8.32 6.95 -5.36
C GLY A 170 7.97 7.04 -3.87
N PHE A 171 8.61 6.24 -3.01
CA PHE A 171 8.36 6.20 -1.56
C PHE A 171 8.41 7.59 -0.92
N THR A 172 9.52 8.31 -1.09
CA THR A 172 9.71 9.64 -0.48
C THR A 172 8.69 10.67 -0.97
N LYS A 173 8.28 10.60 -2.25
CA LYS A 173 7.27 11.52 -2.80
C LYS A 173 5.87 11.18 -2.29
N ALA A 174 5.55 9.89 -2.19
CA ALA A 174 4.30 9.43 -1.60
C ALA A 174 4.17 9.87 -0.14
N TRP A 175 5.24 9.71 0.64
CA TRP A 175 5.23 10.16 2.03
C TRP A 175 5.11 11.67 2.16
N ALA A 176 5.88 12.45 1.39
CA ALA A 176 5.80 13.91 1.42
C ALA A 176 4.40 14.43 1.03
N PHE A 177 3.68 13.72 0.15
CA PHE A 177 2.29 14.03 -0.15
C PHE A 177 1.39 13.81 1.06
N ILE A 178 1.56 12.70 1.77
CA ILE A 178 0.82 12.41 3.00
C ILE A 178 1.09 13.51 4.04
N GLU A 179 2.35 13.83 4.31
CA GLU A 179 2.72 14.88 5.28
C GLU A 179 2.04 16.22 4.94
N LYS A 180 2.02 16.60 3.66
CA LYS A 180 1.32 17.80 3.20
C LYS A 180 -0.20 17.72 3.44
N GLN A 181 -0.80 16.56 3.22
CA GLN A 181 -2.24 16.37 3.37
C GLN A 181 -2.68 16.35 4.84
N THR A 182 -1.89 15.71 5.70
CA THR A 182 -2.20 15.52 7.13
C THR A 182 -1.60 16.59 8.04
N LYS A 183 -0.83 17.55 7.49
CA LYS A 183 -0.11 18.60 8.23
C LYS A 183 0.83 18.06 9.32
N LEU A 184 1.53 16.95 9.03
CA LEU A 184 2.53 16.34 9.92
C LEU A 184 3.90 17.04 9.89
#